data_AF-A0A0F7FI48-F1
#
_entry.id   AF-A0A0F7FI48-F1
#
_cell.length_a   1.000
_cell.length_b   1.000
_cell.length_c   1.000
_cell.angle_alpha   90.00
_cell.angle_beta   90.00
_cell.angle_gamma   90.00
#
_symmetry.space_group_name_H-M   'P 1'
#
loop_
_entity.id
_entity.type
_entity.pdbx_description
1 polymer ?
#
loop_
_entity_poly.entity_id
_entity_poly.type
_entity_poly.pdbx_seq_one_letter_code
_entity_poly.pdbx_strand_id
1 'polypeptide(L)'
;MRDVEYSYGVIEFESHEEILGKVLGKDSDRLKRELEEEMNTVFTSFSLATGTLNYKGEVLDLAYMRLEREDGSSFEIEIYEKSARSFSNTSPEDHYEFAARLIKALNPDVSIRGPRLIGLA
;
A
#
# COMPACT_ATOMS: atom_id res chain seq x y z
N MET A 1 4.32 22.32 -17.20
CA MET A 1 4.66 21.79 -15.87
C MET A 1 3.35 21.19 -15.36
N ARG A 2 3.26 19.87 -15.17
CA ARG A 2 2.09 19.30 -14.47
C ARG A 2 2.25 19.67 -13.01
N ASP A 3 1.20 20.20 -12.40
CA ASP A 3 1.17 20.36 -10.96
C ASP A 3 1.35 18.97 -10.34
N VAL A 4 2.33 18.84 -9.43
CA VAL A 4 2.56 17.58 -8.74
C VAL A 4 1.49 17.47 -7.67
N GLU A 5 0.52 16.61 -7.89
CA GLU A 5 -0.53 16.32 -6.92
C GLU A 5 -0.01 15.28 -5.93
N TYR A 6 -0.23 15.50 -4.64
CA TYR A 6 0.05 14.50 -3.63
C TYR A 6 -1.25 14.06 -2.96
N SER A 7 -1.31 12.81 -2.54
CA SER A 7 -2.50 12.29 -1.88
C SER A 7 -2.11 11.36 -0.75
N TYR A 8 -2.89 11.40 0.32
CA TYR A 8 -2.69 10.58 1.51
C TYR A 8 -3.97 9.80 1.82
N GLY A 9 -3.81 8.56 2.26
CA GLY A 9 -4.91 7.64 2.54
C GLY A 9 -4.78 6.92 3.86
N VAL A 10 -5.94 6.66 4.47
CA VAL A 10 -6.08 5.60 5.47
C VAL A 10 -7.11 4.61 4.95
N ILE A 11 -6.73 3.34 4.95
CA ILE A 11 -7.54 2.21 4.50
C ILE A 11 -7.82 1.34 5.72
N GLU A 12 -9.08 1.10 6.04
CA GLU A 12 -9.49 0.24 7.15
C GLU A 12 -9.94 -1.13 6.63
N PHE A 13 -9.56 -2.21 7.30
CA PHE A 13 -9.96 -3.58 6.94
C PHE A 13 -11.13 -4.04 7.83
N GLU A 14 -12.13 -4.72 7.25
CA GLU A 14 -13.30 -5.20 7.99
C GLU A 14 -13.07 -6.56 8.69
N SER A 15 -12.19 -7.39 8.15
CA SER A 15 -11.94 -8.76 8.60
C SER A 15 -10.58 -8.86 9.33
N HIS A 16 -10.43 -9.89 10.18
CA HIS A 16 -9.15 -10.24 10.83
C HIS A 16 -8.18 -10.91 9.85
N GLU A 17 -8.27 -10.60 8.57
CA GLU A 17 -7.50 -11.27 7.53
C GLU A 17 -6.11 -10.64 7.44
N GLU A 18 -5.11 -11.46 7.74
CA GLU A 18 -3.72 -11.05 7.94
C GLU A 18 -3.04 -10.60 6.63
N ILE A 19 -3.41 -9.45 6.06
CA ILE A 19 -2.67 -8.83 4.95
C ILE A 19 -1.21 -8.67 5.35
N LEU A 20 -0.98 -8.22 6.59
CA LEU A 20 0.36 -8.09 7.15
C LEU A 20 1.10 -9.45 7.10
N GLY A 21 0.47 -10.55 7.50
CA GLY A 21 1.05 -11.91 7.40
C GLY A 21 1.34 -12.35 5.96
N LYS A 22 0.61 -11.84 4.96
CA LYS A 22 0.92 -12.09 3.54
C LYS A 22 2.15 -11.34 3.05
N VAL A 23 2.53 -10.25 3.71
CA VAL A 23 3.70 -9.43 3.33
C VAL A 23 4.93 -9.78 4.17
N LEU A 24 4.72 -10.06 5.47
CA LEU A 24 5.79 -10.39 6.41
C LEU A 24 6.58 -11.62 5.93
N GLY A 25 7.91 -11.47 5.89
CA GLY A 25 8.82 -12.56 5.55
C GLY A 25 8.87 -12.95 4.07
N LYS A 26 8.18 -12.21 3.18
CA LYS A 26 8.36 -12.38 1.73
C LYS A 26 9.67 -11.74 1.27
N ASP A 27 10.29 -12.39 0.29
CA ASP A 27 11.38 -11.82 -0.49
C ASP A 27 10.85 -10.69 -1.40
N SER A 28 11.59 -9.58 -1.46
CA SER A 28 11.15 -8.38 -2.19
C SER A 28 11.01 -8.61 -3.69
N ASP A 29 11.94 -9.35 -4.30
CA ASP A 29 11.93 -9.59 -5.75
C ASP A 29 10.82 -10.56 -6.14
N ARG A 30 10.51 -11.51 -5.27
CA ARG A 30 9.36 -12.40 -5.45
C ARG A 30 8.05 -11.62 -5.33
N LEU A 31 7.88 -10.82 -4.27
CA LEU A 31 6.64 -10.07 -4.06
C LEU A 31 6.41 -9.04 -5.18
N LYS A 32 7.46 -8.35 -5.62
CA LYS A 32 7.39 -7.46 -6.79
C LYS A 32 6.78 -8.17 -8.00
N ARG A 33 7.32 -9.34 -8.37
CA ARG A 33 6.84 -10.11 -9.54
C ARG A 33 5.40 -10.57 -9.40
N GLU A 34 5.02 -11.07 -8.22
CA GLU A 34 3.63 -11.47 -7.93
C GLU A 34 2.68 -10.26 -8.11
N LEU A 35 3.05 -9.09 -7.59
CA LEU A 35 2.25 -7.87 -7.74
C LEU A 35 2.21 -7.34 -9.19
N GLU A 36 3.30 -7.42 -9.94
CA GLU A 36 3.34 -7.04 -11.35
C GLU A 36 2.38 -7.89 -12.20
N GLU A 37 2.32 -9.19 -11.93
CA GLU A 37 1.41 -10.14 -12.58
C GLU A 37 -0.06 -9.84 -12.22
N GLU A 38 -0.38 -9.78 -10.92
CA GLU A 38 -1.76 -9.56 -10.44
C GLU A 38 -2.29 -8.18 -10.82
N MET A 39 -1.45 -7.16 -10.81
CA MET A 39 -1.84 -5.79 -11.13
C MET A 39 -1.68 -5.46 -12.63
N ASN A 40 -1.20 -6.40 -13.45
CA ASN A 40 -0.90 -6.20 -14.87
C ASN A 40 -0.14 -4.88 -15.11
N THR A 41 0.94 -4.68 -14.36
CA THR A 41 1.71 -3.43 -14.33
C THR A 41 3.19 -3.75 -14.13
N VAL A 42 4.07 -2.82 -14.50
CA VAL A 42 5.52 -2.98 -14.30
C VAL A 42 5.98 -1.91 -13.33
N PHE A 43 6.72 -2.33 -12.31
CA PHE A 43 7.34 -1.43 -11.34
C PHE A 43 8.81 -1.24 -11.69
N THR A 44 9.23 0.01 -11.89
CA THR A 44 10.63 0.38 -12.07
C THR A 44 11.42 0.26 -10.77
N SER A 45 10.74 0.45 -9.63
CA SER A 45 11.32 0.32 -8.29
C SER A 45 10.33 -0.36 -7.35
N PHE A 46 10.87 -1.19 -6.45
CA PHE A 46 10.13 -1.81 -5.36
C PHE A 46 11.00 -1.84 -4.11
N SER A 47 10.48 -1.33 -3.00
CA SER A 47 11.10 -1.44 -1.68
C SER A 47 10.14 -2.15 -0.75
N LEU A 48 10.68 -3.05 0.08
CA LEU A 48 9.95 -3.73 1.14
C LEU A 48 10.77 -3.67 2.42
N ALA A 49 10.14 -3.24 3.49
CA ALA A 49 10.70 -3.26 4.83
C ALA A 49 9.64 -3.74 5.82
N THR A 50 10.08 -4.37 6.91
CA THR A 50 9.21 -4.80 8.01
C THR A 50 9.76 -4.27 9.31
N GLY A 51 8.90 -3.94 10.26
CA GLY A 51 9.33 -3.40 11.54
C GLY A 51 8.20 -3.32 12.54
N THR A 52 8.41 -2.51 13.57
CA THR A 52 7.45 -2.31 14.66
C THR A 52 7.25 -0.82 14.92
N LEU A 53 5.99 -0.40 15.09
CA LEU A 53 5.62 0.91 15.60
C LEU A 53 5.32 0.81 17.10
N ASN A 54 5.96 1.65 17.92
CA ASN A 54 5.54 1.88 19.30
C ASN A 54 4.60 3.08 19.36
N TYR A 55 3.31 2.83 19.55
CA TYR A 55 2.28 3.84 19.63
C TYR A 55 1.63 3.84 21.02
N LYS A 56 1.93 4.88 21.82
CA LYS A 56 1.37 5.05 23.17
C LYS A 56 1.57 3.82 24.09
N GLY A 57 2.67 3.09 23.93
CA GLY A 57 3.00 1.90 24.71
C GLY A 57 2.47 0.60 24.11
N GLU A 58 1.72 0.65 23.01
CA GLU A 58 1.33 -0.52 22.21
C GLU A 58 2.36 -0.73 21.10
N VAL A 59 2.83 -1.97 20.94
CA VAL A 59 3.76 -2.35 19.87
C VAL A 59 2.95 -3.01 18.76
N LEU A 60 3.01 -2.42 17.57
CA LEU A 60 2.30 -2.88 16.38
C LEU A 60 3.33 -3.33 15.35
N ASP A 61 3.17 -4.53 14.82
CA ASP A 61 3.94 -4.97 13.66
C ASP A 61 3.48 -4.22 12.41
N LEU A 62 4.43 -3.93 11.52
CA LEU A 62 4.15 -3.26 10.25
C LEU A 62 5.01 -3.80 9.11
N ALA A 63 4.47 -3.65 7.91
CA ALA A 63 5.21 -3.77 6.67
C ALA A 63 5.09 -2.47 5.87
N TYR A 64 6.21 -1.96 5.38
CA TYR A 64 6.28 -0.80 4.50
C TYR A 64 6.63 -1.27 3.09
N MET A 65 5.89 -0.79 2.10
CA MET A 65 6.19 -0.97 0.69
C MET A 65 6.22 0.37 -0.03
N ARG A 66 7.16 0.51 -0.97
CA ARG A 66 7.18 1.60 -1.94
C ARG A 66 7.29 1.03 -3.35
N LEU A 67 6.42 1.48 -4.24
CA LEU A 67 6.35 1.06 -5.63
C LEU A 67 6.44 2.28 -6.54
N GLU A 68 7.21 2.19 -7.62
CA GLU A 68 7.31 3.25 -8.64
C GLU A 68 7.05 2.64 -10.02
N ARG A 69 6.32 3.36 -10.87
CA ARG A 69 6.02 2.98 -12.26
C ARG A 69 6.89 3.78 -13.24
N GLU A 70 6.91 3.34 -14.50
CA GLU A 70 7.67 4.00 -15.57
C GLU A 70 7.26 5.45 -15.84
N ASP A 71 6.00 5.79 -15.59
CA ASP A 71 5.48 7.15 -15.76
C ASP A 71 5.88 8.11 -14.61
N GLY A 72 6.65 7.61 -13.63
CA GLY A 72 7.09 8.36 -12.46
C GLY A 72 6.05 8.43 -11.33
N SER A 73 4.90 7.76 -11.46
CA SER A 73 3.97 7.61 -10.34
C SER A 73 4.56 6.70 -9.28
N SER A 74 4.44 7.11 -8.02
CA SER A 74 5.00 6.44 -6.87
C SER A 74 3.94 6.28 -5.78
N PHE A 75 3.87 5.09 -5.21
CA PHE A 75 2.94 4.74 -4.16
C PHE A 75 3.70 4.16 -2.97
N GLU A 76 3.41 4.68 -1.79
CA GLU A 76 3.94 4.21 -0.52
C GLU A 76 2.79 3.69 0.32
N ILE A 77 2.98 2.55 0.96
CA ILE A 77 1.97 1.97 1.85
C ILE A 77 2.65 1.35 3.08
N GLU A 78 2.12 1.71 4.24
CA GLU A 78 2.47 1.15 5.53
C GLU A 78 1.27 0.36 6.03
N ILE A 79 1.43 -0.96 6.14
CA ILE A 79 0.37 -1.92 6.45
C ILE A 79 0.54 -2.35 7.90
N TYR A 80 -0.56 -2.29 8.63
CA TYR A 80 -0.75 -2.82 9.98
C TYR A 80 -1.78 -3.95 9.95
N GLU A 81 -2.02 -4.59 11.10
CA GLU A 81 -3.00 -5.67 11.23
C GLU A 81 -4.40 -5.28 10.73
N LYS A 82 -4.86 -4.06 11.05
CA LYS A 82 -6.27 -3.63 10.82
C LYS A 82 -6.43 -2.44 9.88
N SER A 83 -5.32 -1.89 9.39
CA SER A 83 -5.36 -0.71 8.53
C SER A 83 -4.10 -0.57 7.72
N ALA A 84 -4.14 0.28 6.71
CA ALA A 84 -2.95 0.78 6.05
C ALA A 84 -2.98 2.31 5.97
N ARG A 85 -1.80 2.91 6.02
CA ARG A 85 -1.57 4.30 5.65
C ARG A 85 -0.90 4.33 4.29
N SER A 86 -1.32 5.21 3.41
CA SER A 86 -0.77 5.29 2.07
C SER A 86 -0.50 6.73 1.64
N PHE A 87 0.49 6.89 0.77
CA PHE A 87 0.89 8.15 0.19
C PHE A 87 1.18 7.95 -1.30
N SER A 88 0.85 8.95 -2.11
CA SER A 88 1.12 8.93 -3.56
C SER A 88 1.40 10.32 -4.09
N ASN A 89 2.15 10.40 -5.20
CA ASN A 89 2.32 11.61 -6.02
C ASN A 89 1.32 11.66 -7.20
N THR A 90 0.13 11.08 -6.99
CA THR A 90 -0.96 11.04 -7.95
C THR A 90 -2.21 11.68 -7.38
N SER A 91 -3.20 11.90 -8.24
CA SER A 91 -4.55 12.30 -7.85
C SER A 91 -5.12 11.36 -6.76
N PRO A 92 -6.02 11.84 -5.89
CA PRO A 92 -6.69 11.01 -4.89
C PRO A 92 -7.44 9.81 -5.50
N GLU A 93 -8.02 9.99 -6.68
CA GLU A 93 -8.74 8.95 -7.43
C GLU A 93 -7.80 7.83 -7.87
N ASP A 94 -6.68 8.17 -8.52
CA ASP A 94 -5.69 7.20 -8.98
C ASP A 94 -5.04 6.48 -7.79
N HIS A 95 -4.78 7.22 -6.70
CA HIS A 95 -4.25 6.65 -5.46
C HIS A 95 -5.24 5.66 -4.85
N TYR A 96 -6.53 6.00 -4.79
CA TYR A 96 -7.53 5.07 -4.28
C TYR A 96 -7.55 3.76 -5.08
N GLU A 97 -7.65 3.88 -6.40
CA GLU A 97 -7.76 2.72 -7.27
C GLU A 97 -6.53 1.83 -7.12
N PHE A 98 -5.33 2.44 -7.13
CA PHE A 98 -4.10 1.71 -6.94
C PHE A 98 -4.05 1.00 -5.59
N ALA A 99 -4.34 1.70 -4.51
CA ALA A 99 -4.24 1.15 -3.17
C ALA A 99 -5.27 0.03 -2.95
N ALA A 100 -6.49 0.18 -3.44
CA ALA A 100 -7.51 -0.87 -3.37
C ALA A 100 -7.08 -2.12 -4.17
N ARG A 101 -6.53 -1.94 -5.37
CA ARG A 101 -6.02 -3.04 -6.20
C ARG A 101 -4.81 -3.73 -5.55
N LEU A 102 -3.88 -2.96 -4.98
CA LEU A 102 -2.72 -3.48 -4.26
C LEU A 102 -3.15 -4.35 -3.08
N ILE A 103 -4.06 -3.84 -2.25
CA ILE A 103 -4.60 -4.58 -1.10
C ILE A 103 -5.29 -5.88 -1.56
N LYS A 104 -6.07 -5.84 -2.64
CA LYS A 104 -6.69 -7.03 -3.23
C LYS A 104 -5.68 -8.02 -3.83
N ALA A 105 -4.60 -7.54 -4.43
CA ALA A 105 -3.53 -8.39 -4.95
C ALA A 105 -2.78 -9.11 -3.82
N LEU A 106 -2.62 -8.46 -2.66
CA LEU A 106 -2.01 -9.06 -1.48
C LEU A 106 -2.94 -10.08 -0.80
N ASN A 107 -4.23 -9.77 -0.76
CA ASN A 107 -5.25 -10.65 -0.21
C ASN A 107 -6.61 -10.43 -0.91
N PRO A 108 -7.06 -11.36 -1.77
CA PRO A 108 -8.32 -11.21 -2.51
C PRO A 108 -9.56 -11.13 -1.61
N ASP A 109 -9.50 -11.80 -0.46
CA ASP A 109 -10.63 -11.98 0.45
C ASP A 109 -10.89 -10.74 1.31
N VAL A 110 -9.93 -9.80 1.41
CA VAL A 110 -10.06 -8.66 2.30
C VAL A 110 -11.19 -7.72 1.91
N SER A 111 -12.08 -7.47 2.87
CA SER A 111 -13.09 -6.42 2.76
C SER A 111 -12.51 -5.08 3.22
N ILE A 112 -12.52 -4.10 2.32
CA ILE A 112 -12.05 -2.74 2.60
C ILE A 112 -13.26 -1.91 3.05
N ARG A 113 -13.20 -1.37 4.28
CA ARG A 113 -14.18 -0.39 4.74
C ARG A 113 -13.80 0.96 4.13
N GLY A 114 -14.78 1.63 3.51
CA GLY A 114 -14.58 2.77 2.61
C GLY A 114 -13.37 3.66 2.95
N PRO A 115 -12.46 3.90 1.99
CA PRO A 115 -11.21 4.64 2.23
C PRO A 115 -11.50 6.04 2.76
N ARG A 116 -10.65 6.52 3.67
CA ARG A 116 -10.58 7.95 3.98
C ARG A 116 -9.34 8.51 3.31
N LEU A 117 -9.51 8.98 2.08
CA LEU A 117 -8.45 9.64 1.31
C LEU A 117 -8.60 11.15 1.43
N ILE A 118 -7.47 11.81 1.64
CA ILE A 118 -7.34 13.27 1.66
C ILE A 118 -6.32 13.64 0.59
N GLY A 119 -6.76 14.36 -0.43
CA GLY A 119 -5.86 15.00 -1.40
C GLY A 119 -5.15 16.20 -0.78
N LEU A 120 -3.86 16.34 -1.06
CA LEU A 120 -3.04 17.49 -0.69
C LEU A 120 -2.62 18.19 -1.98
N ALA A 121 -3.28 19.31 -2.28
CA ALA A 121 -2.93 20.20 -3.38
C ALA A 121 -1.78 21.12 -3.00
#